data_AF-A0A966MT47-F1
#
_entry.id   AF-A0A966MT47-F1
#
_cell.length_a   1.000
_cell.length_b   1.000
_cell.length_c   1.000
_cell.angle_alpha   90.00
_cell.angle_beta   90.00
_cell.angle_gamma   90.00
#
_symmetry.space_group_name_H-M   'P 1'
#
loop_
_entity.id
_entity.type
_entity.pdbx_description
1 polymer ?
#
loop_
_entity_poly.entity_id
_entity_poly.type
_entity_poly.pdbx_seq_one_letter_code
_entity_poly.pdbx_strand_id
1 'polypeptide(L)'
;MSGDDVLVGVAHTGGSELHEHLVTGDLPAAFPIIGGHEGAGVVQQVGSSVTWLQPGDHVVFGFIPSCGRCPSCSTGHQNIC
;
A
#
# COMPACT_ATOMS: atom_id res chain seq x y z
N MET A 1 -1.48 -16.40 -0.30
CA MET A 1 -2.15 -15.13 -0.01
C MET A 1 -2.97 -15.33 1.25
N SER A 2 -2.86 -14.42 2.21
CA SER A 2 -3.73 -14.36 3.37
C SER A 2 -5.18 -14.04 2.96
N GLY A 3 -6.12 -14.17 3.90
CA GLY A 3 -7.52 -13.84 3.65
C GLY A 3 -7.74 -12.37 3.29
N ASP A 4 -6.91 -11.46 3.79
CA ASP A 4 -7.08 -10.02 3.65
C ASP A 4 -6.14 -9.39 2.60
N ASP A 5 -5.31 -10.20 1.94
CA ASP A 5 -4.35 -9.73 0.94
C ASP A 5 -5.01 -9.40 -0.41
N VAL A 6 -4.37 -8.52 -1.18
CA VAL A 6 -4.74 -8.22 -2.56
C VAL A 6 -3.49 -8.31 -3.44
N LEU A 7 -3.54 -9.14 -4.48
CA LEU A 7 -2.50 -9.20 -5.50
C LEU A 7 -2.81 -8.19 -6.60
N VAL A 8 -1.86 -7.29 -6.86
CA VAL A 8 -1.98 -6.24 -7.87
C VAL A 8 -0.90 -6.39 -8.92
N GLY A 9 -1.28 -6.40 -10.18
CA GLY A 9 -0.36 -6.22 -11.30
C GLY A 9 -0.01 -4.74 -11.39
N VAL A 10 1.16 -4.37 -10.88
CA VAL A 10 1.65 -2.98 -10.89
C VAL A 10 1.88 -2.55 -12.33
N ALA A 11 1.20 -1.49 -12.76
CA ALA A 11 1.35 -0.93 -14.10
C ALA A 11 2.45 0.13 -14.13
N HIS A 12 2.49 1.00 -13.13
CA HIS A 12 3.46 2.08 -13.00
C HIS A 12 3.77 2.34 -11.54
N THR A 13 4.97 2.84 -11.27
CA THR A 13 5.36 3.39 -9.96
C THR A 13 6.17 4.66 -10.16
N GLY A 14 5.89 5.67 -9.33
CA GLY A 14 6.75 6.83 -9.16
C GLY A 14 8.04 6.47 -8.43
N GLY A 15 9.05 7.32 -8.59
CA GLY A 15 10.23 7.36 -7.75
C GLY A 15 10.12 8.53 -6.78
N SER A 16 10.54 8.29 -5.54
CA SER A 16 10.50 9.27 -4.46
C SER A 16 11.83 9.30 -3.73
N GLU A 17 12.24 10.49 -3.29
CA GLU A 17 13.45 10.70 -2.48
C GLU A 17 13.45 9.87 -1.19
N LEU A 18 12.27 9.44 -0.73
CA LEU A 18 12.16 8.50 0.40
C LEU A 18 12.88 7.17 0.15
N HIS A 19 13.06 6.77 -1.12
CA HIS A 19 13.91 5.62 -1.44
C HIS A 19 15.38 5.87 -1.17
N GLU A 20 15.87 7.07 -1.45
CA GLU A 20 17.27 7.41 -1.19
C GLU A 20 17.56 7.35 0.31
N HIS A 21 16.63 7.81 1.14
CA HIS A 21 16.74 7.68 2.60
C HIS A 21 16.82 6.24 3.10
N LEU A 22 16.23 5.27 2.37
CA LEU A 22 16.44 3.84 2.67
C LEU A 22 17.86 3.39 2.30
N VAL A 23 18.41 3.89 1.18
CA VAL A 23 19.75 3.53 0.69
C VAL A 23 20.85 4.16 1.55
N THR A 24 20.69 5.42 1.95
CA THR A 24 21.65 6.15 2.79
C THR A 24 21.56 5.75 4.27
N GLY A 25 20.46 5.12 4.68
CA GLY A 25 20.21 4.70 6.06
C GLY A 25 19.61 5.80 6.94
N ASP A 26 19.19 6.93 6.37
CA ASP A 26 18.46 7.99 7.10
C ASP A 26 17.09 7.49 7.59
N LEU A 27 16.49 6.55 6.86
CA LEU A 27 15.27 5.85 7.25
C LEU A 27 15.59 4.38 7.60
N PRO A 28 15.52 4.00 8.89
CA PRO A 28 15.74 2.61 9.30
C PRO A 28 14.75 1.66 8.64
N ALA A 29 15.26 0.57 8.06
CA ALA A 29 14.45 -0.48 7.46
C ALA A 29 15.08 -1.88 7.69
N ALA A 30 14.24 -2.91 7.62
CA ALA A 30 14.69 -4.29 7.62
C ALA A 30 15.03 -4.72 6.19
N PHE A 31 16.27 -5.17 5.96
CA PHE A 31 16.76 -5.61 4.65
C PHE A 31 16.86 -7.14 4.54
N PRO A 32 16.67 -7.73 3.34
CA PRO A 32 16.37 -7.06 2.07
C PRO A 32 14.91 -6.58 1.99
N ILE A 33 14.69 -5.44 1.32
CA ILE A 33 13.37 -4.85 1.10
C ILE A 33 13.17 -4.53 -0.39
N ILE A 34 11.94 -4.72 -0.88
CA ILE A 34 11.50 -4.20 -2.18
C ILE A 34 10.92 -2.81 -1.90
N GLY A 35 11.53 -1.77 -2.44
CA GLY A 35 11.00 -0.42 -2.38
C GLY A 35 9.72 -0.24 -3.20
N GLY A 36 9.14 0.95 -3.12
CA GLY A 36 8.01 1.40 -3.93
C GLY A 36 6.81 1.71 -3.06
N HIS A 37 6.33 2.95 -3.09
CA HIS A 37 5.11 3.35 -2.37
C HIS A 37 4.20 4.28 -3.18
N GLU A 38 4.56 4.59 -4.43
CA GLU A 38 3.85 5.51 -5.32
C GLU A 38 3.34 4.76 -6.56
N GLY A 39 2.69 3.62 -6.32
CA GLY A 39 2.27 2.71 -7.39
C GLY A 39 0.79 2.79 -7.74
N ALA A 40 0.49 2.40 -8.97
CA ALA A 40 -0.87 2.13 -9.44
C ALA A 40 -0.89 0.87 -10.32
N GLY A 41 -2.01 0.17 -10.34
CA GLY A 41 -2.13 -1.08 -11.06
C GLY A 41 -3.54 -1.63 -11.13
N VAL A 42 -3.64 -2.89 -11.53
CA VAL A 42 -4.92 -3.60 -11.67
C VAL A 42 -4.91 -4.82 -10.76
N VAL A 43 -5.98 -4.97 -9.97
CA VAL A 43 -6.17 -6.13 -9.09
C VAL A 43 -6.23 -7.42 -9.92
N GLN A 44 -5.41 -8.40 -9.56
CA GLN A 44 -5.33 -9.71 -10.20
C GLN A 44 -6.05 -10.78 -9.38
N GLN A 45 -5.93 -10.71 -8.05
CA GLN A 45 -6.56 -11.64 -7.12
C GLN A 45 -6.84 -10.95 -5.78
N VAL A 46 -7.92 -11.36 -5.13
CA VAL A 46 -8.27 -10.90 -3.77
C VAL A 46 -8.33 -12.10 -2.81
N GLY A 47 -7.98 -11.87 -1.55
CA GLY A 47 -8.08 -12.87 -0.50
C GLY A 47 -9.54 -13.17 -0.15
N SER A 48 -9.78 -14.29 0.52
CA SER A 48 -11.15 -14.77 0.84
C SER A 48 -11.99 -13.82 1.70
N SER A 49 -11.36 -12.91 2.42
CA SER A 49 -12.01 -11.96 3.33
C SER A 49 -12.20 -10.57 2.68
N VAL A 50 -11.62 -10.32 1.52
CA VAL A 50 -11.75 -9.04 0.80
C VAL A 50 -13.10 -8.98 0.11
N THR A 51 -13.94 -8.04 0.51
CA THR A 51 -15.33 -7.90 0.01
C THR A 51 -15.57 -6.62 -0.80
N TRP A 52 -14.56 -5.76 -0.92
CA TRP A 52 -14.68 -4.40 -1.44
C TRP A 52 -13.82 -4.14 -2.70
N LEU A 53 -13.09 -5.16 -3.17
CA LEU A 53 -12.37 -5.17 -4.44
C LEU A 53 -12.64 -6.48 -5.18
N GLN A 54 -12.41 -6.47 -6.48
CA GLN A 54 -12.43 -7.66 -7.33
C GLN A 54 -11.33 -7.58 -8.41
N PRO A 55 -10.93 -8.72 -9.00
CA PRO A 55 -10.03 -8.72 -10.15
C PRO A 55 -10.54 -7.80 -11.28
N GLY A 56 -9.62 -7.02 -11.85
CA GLY A 56 -9.93 -6.00 -12.87
C GLY A 56 -10.08 -4.58 -12.32
N ASP A 57 -10.25 -4.39 -11.01
CA ASP A 57 -10.32 -3.05 -10.43
C ASP A 57 -8.97 -2.32 -10.56
N HIS A 58 -9.04 -1.04 -10.94
CA HIS A 58 -7.88 -0.15 -10.94
C HIS A 58 -7.68 0.44 -9.55
N VAL A 59 -6.45 0.37 -9.05
CA VAL A 59 -6.10 0.82 -7.70
C VAL A 59 -4.86 1.70 -7.71
N VAL A 60 -4.80 2.62 -6.76
CA VAL A 60 -3.60 3.39 -6.38
C VAL A 60 -3.19 2.95 -4.98
N PHE A 61 -1.88 2.96 -4.69
CA PHE A 61 -1.36 2.58 -3.38
C PHE A 61 -1.33 3.78 -2.44
N GLY A 62 -1.87 3.60 -1.23
CA GLY A 62 -1.69 4.54 -0.13
C GLY A 62 -0.49 4.15 0.71
N PHE A 63 0.44 5.09 0.92
CA PHE A 63 1.60 4.85 1.80
C PHE A 63 1.17 4.69 3.26
N ILE A 64 0.20 5.48 3.71
CA ILE A 64 -0.41 5.36 5.03
C ILE A 64 -1.70 4.52 4.88
N PRO A 65 -1.86 3.43 5.66
CA PRO A 65 -3.10 2.66 5.69
C PRO A 65 -4.29 3.54 6.09
N SER A 66 -5.51 3.11 5.77
CA SER A 66 -6.72 3.79 6.25
C SER A 66 -7.73 2.75 6.70
N CYS A 67 -7.60 2.28 7.94
CA CYS A 67 -8.39 1.14 8.46
C CYS A 67 -9.89 1.45 8.67
N GLY A 68 -10.28 2.73 8.65
CA GLY A 68 -11.67 3.17 8.82
C GLY A 68 -12.25 3.03 10.24
N ARG A 69 -11.49 2.48 11.19
CA ARG A 69 -11.99 2.11 12.54
C ARG A 69 -11.21 2.66 13.74
N CYS A 70 -9.97 3.14 13.55
CA CYS A 70 -9.20 3.75 14.64
C CYS A 70 -9.71 5.17 14.96
N PRO A 71 -9.33 5.77 16.10
CA PRO A 71 -9.76 7.14 16.46
C PRO A 71 -9.41 8.19 15.39
N SER A 72 -8.24 8.08 14.75
CA SER A 72 -7.87 8.98 13.65
C SER A 72 -8.82 8.82 12.46
N CYS A 73 -9.04 7.59 12.00
CA CYS A 73 -9.94 7.33 10.88
C CYS A 73 -11.40 7.74 11.18
N SER A 74 -11.91 7.45 12.38
CA SER A 74 -13.31 7.73 12.74
C SER A 74 -13.60 9.24 12.87
N THR A 75 -12.56 10.06 12.97
CA THR A 75 -12.65 11.53 13.03
C THR A 75 -12.21 12.23 11.74
N GLY A 76 -11.98 11.47 10.65
CA GLY A 76 -11.61 12.04 9.35
C GLY A 76 -10.12 12.36 9.18
N HIS A 77 -9.26 11.79 10.03
CA HIS A 77 -7.80 11.96 9.98
C HIS A 77 -7.11 10.70 9.46
N GLN A 78 -7.57 10.16 8.31
CA GLN A 78 -7.03 8.92 7.74
C GLN A 78 -5.55 9.02 7.35
N ASN A 79 -5.04 10.24 7.14
CA ASN A 79 -3.63 10.51 6.84
C ASN A 79 -2.67 10.15 8.00
N ILE A 80 -3.21 9.90 9.20
CA ILE A 80 -2.48 9.47 10.41
C ILE A 80 -3.20 8.28 11.07
N CYS A 81 -3.77 7.40 10.24
CA CYS A 81 -4.41 6.16 10.67
C CYS A 81 -3.54 5.33 11.60
#